data_AF-A0A936S6Y4-F1
#
_entry.id   AF-A0A936S6Y4-F1
#
_cell.length_a   1.000
_cell.length_b   1.000
_cell.length_c   1.000
_cell.angle_alpha   90.00
_cell.angle_beta   90.00
_cell.angle_gamma   90.00
#
_symmetry.space_group_name_H-M   'P 1'
#
loop_
_entity.id
_entity.type
_entity.pdbx_description
1 polymer ?
#
loop_
_entity_poly.entity_id
_entity_poly.type
_entity_poly.pdbx_seq_one_letter_code
_entity_poly.pdbx_strand_id
1 'polypeptide(L)'
;MTDPALLQAILDQVTQWLTERQLDAAHQPYGAASAQVNLGELSGLLPASSNASLEALNLSFDALLLDKTLCSAIKPSLGRLRLPVCKAALLDGEFLAQADHPARRLLDVALRLAATLPLDEASAHPVCVAIEEAACRVQRNFANDVVIFADAAAPLEALEKSREADASARAAAFGPLAEREARREQARSRAARAIRALCAAAPPAPVQIFLERLWVRVLAAIHQTAGEKSADGLPPWQRPII
;
A
#
# COMPACT_ATOMS: atom_id res chain seq x y z
N MET A 1 -21.06 44.28 6.28
CA MET A 1 -19.65 44.20 5.85
C MET A 1 -18.88 43.75 7.09
N THR A 2 -18.40 42.51 7.11
CA THR A 2 -17.57 41.99 8.20
C THR A 2 -16.19 42.66 8.14
N ASP A 3 -15.73 43.18 9.27
CA ASP A 3 -14.42 43.83 9.39
C ASP A 3 -13.31 42.78 9.18
N PRO A 4 -12.40 42.95 8.19
CA PRO A 4 -11.32 42.00 7.94
C PRO A 4 -10.36 41.86 9.13
N ALA A 5 -10.19 42.90 9.96
CA ALA A 5 -9.35 42.82 11.16
C ALA A 5 -9.97 41.92 12.23
N LEU A 6 -11.30 41.99 12.38
CA LEU A 6 -12.05 41.13 13.30
C LEU A 6 -11.96 39.65 12.87
N LEU A 7 -12.11 39.37 11.58
CA LEU A 7 -11.99 38.00 11.04
C LEU A 7 -10.60 37.41 11.30
N GLN A 8 -9.54 38.19 11.09
CA GLN A 8 -8.19 37.74 11.38
C GLN A 8 -7.98 37.46 12.86
N ALA A 9 -8.46 38.34 13.76
CA ALA A 9 -8.36 38.14 15.20
C ALA A 9 -9.11 36.86 15.65
N ILE A 10 -10.27 36.57 15.06
CA ILE A 10 -11.01 35.34 15.33
C ILE A 10 -10.21 34.11 14.86
N LEU A 11 -9.66 34.13 13.64
CA LEU A 11 -8.85 33.03 13.12
C LEU A 11 -7.60 32.79 13.99
N ASP A 12 -6.92 33.85 14.43
CA ASP A 12 -5.77 33.76 15.34
C ASP A 12 -6.18 33.13 16.68
N GLN A 13 -7.33 33.52 17.25
CA GLN A 13 -7.82 32.95 18.49
C GLN A 13 -8.21 31.47 18.35
N VAL A 14 -8.84 31.08 17.23
CA VAL A 14 -9.20 29.69 16.95
C VAL A 14 -7.96 28.83 16.74
N THR A 15 -6.97 29.32 15.99
CA THR A 15 -5.71 28.58 15.76
C THR A 15 -4.87 28.47 17.04
N GLN A 16 -4.90 29.48 17.91
CA GLN A 16 -4.30 29.41 19.25
C GLN A 16 -5.00 28.35 20.11
N TRP A 17 -6.33 28.36 20.17
CA TRP A 17 -7.11 27.34 20.89
C TRP A 17 -6.81 25.92 20.36
N LEU A 18 -6.72 25.73 19.05
CA LEU A 18 -6.31 24.45 18.45
C LEU A 18 -4.89 24.04 18.86
N THR A 19 -3.98 25.01 19.02
CA THR A 19 -2.61 24.75 19.47
C THR A 19 -2.58 24.23 20.90
N GLU A 20 -3.34 24.85 21.81
CA GLU A 20 -3.47 24.40 23.20
C GLU A 20 -4.02 22.96 23.25
N ARG A 21 -5.09 22.70 22.49
CA ARG A 21 -5.68 21.35 22.40
C ARG A 21 -4.75 20.32 21.80
N GLN A 22 -3.95 20.71 20.80
CA GLN A 22 -2.96 19.84 20.20
C GLN A 22 -1.88 19.45 21.21
N LEU A 23 -1.40 20.42 22.00
CA LEU A 23 -0.43 20.19 23.07
C LEU A 23 -1.01 19.28 24.16
N ASP A 24 -2.24 19.53 24.60
CA ASP A 24 -2.93 18.66 25.57
C ASP A 24 -3.03 17.21 25.04
N ALA A 25 -3.43 17.05 23.78
CA ALA A 25 -3.55 15.75 23.14
C ALA A 25 -2.20 15.05 22.97
N ALA A 26 -1.08 15.79 22.86
CA ALA A 26 0.26 15.22 22.78
C ALA A 26 0.69 14.52 24.09
N HIS A 27 0.15 14.96 25.24
CA HIS A 27 0.43 14.40 26.57
C HIS A 27 -0.49 13.22 26.92
N GLN A 28 -1.57 12.99 26.17
CA GLN A 28 -2.48 11.87 26.43
C GLN A 28 -1.82 10.52 26.08
N PRO A 29 -2.16 9.45 26.83
CA PRO A 29 -1.69 8.10 26.53
C PRO A 29 -2.13 7.65 25.13
N TYR A 30 -1.29 6.85 24.47
CA TYR A 30 -1.61 6.27 23.16
C TYR A 30 -2.88 5.42 23.24
N GLY A 31 -3.83 5.62 22.32
CA GLY A 31 -5.13 4.96 22.34
C GLY A 31 -6.24 5.70 23.11
N ALA A 32 -5.96 6.84 23.72
CA ALA A 32 -7.01 7.71 24.26
C ALA A 32 -7.95 8.20 23.14
N ALA A 33 -9.22 8.43 23.48
CA ALA A 33 -10.21 8.93 22.54
C ALA A 33 -9.69 10.21 21.87
N SER A 34 -9.59 10.20 20.53
CA SER A 34 -9.15 11.35 19.75
C SER A 34 -9.99 12.56 20.09
N ALA A 35 -9.36 13.68 20.44
CA ALA A 35 -10.04 14.94 20.69
C ALA A 35 -10.95 15.27 19.49
N GLN A 36 -12.26 15.17 19.69
CA GLN A 36 -13.23 15.65 18.71
C GLN A 36 -13.16 17.18 18.73
N VAL A 37 -12.94 17.77 17.56
CA VAL A 37 -13.14 19.21 17.39
C VAL A 37 -14.63 19.41 17.37
N ASN A 38 -15.18 20.04 18.41
CA ASN A 38 -16.61 20.33 18.46
C ASN A 38 -16.90 21.53 17.54
N LEU A 39 -17.06 21.23 16.25
CA LEU A 39 -17.30 22.19 15.17
C LEU A 39 -18.44 23.17 15.46
N GLY A 40 -19.46 22.74 16.20
CA GLY A 40 -20.61 23.59 16.54
C GLY A 40 -20.23 24.88 17.26
N GLU A 41 -19.15 24.89 18.04
CA GLU A 41 -18.66 26.08 18.74
C GLU A 41 -17.84 27.01 17.83
N LEU A 42 -17.23 26.47 16.77
CA LEU A 42 -16.38 27.21 15.83
C LEU A 42 -17.14 27.68 14.58
N SER A 43 -18.22 26.98 14.22
CA SER A 43 -19.01 27.18 12.99
C SER A 43 -19.61 28.59 12.89
N GLY A 44 -19.96 29.21 14.02
CA GLY A 44 -20.46 30.59 14.06
C GLY A 44 -19.39 31.68 13.97
N LEU A 45 -18.11 31.30 14.10
CA LEU A 45 -16.98 32.23 14.18
C LEU A 45 -16.12 32.25 12.91
N LEU A 46 -16.13 31.15 12.15
CA LEU A 46 -15.28 30.98 10.98
C LEU A 46 -15.94 31.50 9.68
N PRO A 47 -15.14 31.93 8.69
CA PRO A 47 -15.62 32.12 7.32
C PRO A 47 -16.26 30.82 6.78
N ALA A 48 -17.28 30.98 5.92
CA ALA A 48 -18.04 29.84 5.38
C ALA A 48 -17.15 28.78 4.70
N SER A 49 -16.09 29.20 3.98
CA SER A 49 -15.14 28.29 3.33
C SER A 49 -14.32 27.49 4.35
N SER A 50 -13.74 28.14 5.35
CA SER A 50 -12.96 27.49 6.40
C SER A 50 -13.81 26.52 7.21
N ASN A 51 -15.06 26.89 7.51
CA ASN A 51 -16.02 26.05 8.23
C ASN A 51 -16.35 24.78 7.42
N ALA A 52 -16.71 24.94 6.14
CA ALA A 52 -16.99 23.80 5.25
C ALA A 52 -15.78 22.86 5.12
N SER A 53 -14.56 23.41 5.05
CA SER A 53 -13.33 22.62 5.01
C SER A 53 -13.14 21.78 6.28
N LEU A 54 -13.37 22.36 7.46
CA LEU A 54 -13.27 21.64 8.72
C LEU A 54 -14.37 20.59 8.88
N GLU A 55 -15.60 20.87 8.45
CA GLU A 55 -16.70 19.90 8.46
C GLU A 55 -16.38 18.69 7.58
N ALA A 56 -15.90 18.93 6.35
CA ALA A 56 -15.49 17.88 5.44
C ALA A 56 -14.36 17.02 6.04
N LEU A 57 -13.37 17.65 6.69
CA LEU A 57 -12.27 16.94 7.34
C LEU A 57 -12.74 16.08 8.52
N ASN A 58 -13.61 16.62 9.38
CA ASN A 58 -14.13 15.85 10.51
C ASN A 58 -14.93 14.63 10.03
N LEU A 59 -15.81 14.80 9.03
CA LEU A 59 -16.54 13.69 8.43
C LEU A 59 -15.59 12.63 7.84
N SER A 60 -14.53 13.08 7.16
CA SER A 60 -13.53 12.18 6.56
C SER A 60 -12.77 11.38 7.62
N PHE A 61 -12.33 12.04 8.70
CA PHE A 61 -11.68 11.35 9.81
C PHE A 61 -12.63 10.41 10.54
N ASP A 62 -13.89 10.78 10.74
CA ASP A 62 -14.89 9.90 11.36
C ASP A 62 -15.12 8.65 10.50
N ALA A 63 -15.30 8.81 9.19
CA ALA A 63 -15.43 7.70 8.26
C ALA A 63 -14.19 6.78 8.28
N LEU A 64 -12.99 7.37 8.24
CA LEU A 64 -11.71 6.65 8.27
C LEU A 64 -11.52 5.88 9.58
N LEU A 65 -11.86 6.46 10.74
CA LEU A 65 -11.70 5.79 12.03
C LEU A 65 -12.78 4.72 12.27
N LEU A 66 -13.96 4.87 11.67
CA LEU A 66 -15.03 3.88 11.71
C LEU A 66 -14.82 2.71 10.72
N ASP A 67 -13.93 2.87 9.75
CA ASP A 67 -13.64 1.84 8.75
C ASP A 67 -13.16 0.54 9.42
N LYS A 68 -13.87 -0.55 9.15
CA LYS A 68 -13.55 -1.89 9.69
C LYS A 68 -12.46 -2.60 8.89
N THR A 69 -12.12 -2.08 7.70
CA THR A 69 -11.05 -2.59 6.84
C THR A 69 -9.69 -1.98 7.18
N LEU A 70 -9.66 -0.99 8.09
CA LEU A 70 -8.44 -0.40 8.60
C LEU A 70 -7.96 -1.14 9.86
N CYS A 71 -6.68 -1.50 9.89
CA CYS A 71 -6.03 -2.13 11.03
C CYS A 71 -6.25 -1.32 12.34
N SER A 72 -6.71 -2.01 13.38
CA SER A 72 -7.09 -1.37 14.65
C SER A 72 -5.91 -0.68 15.34
N ALA A 73 -4.69 -1.19 15.17
CA ALA A 73 -3.46 -0.66 15.77
C ALA A 73 -3.07 0.74 15.24
N ILE A 74 -3.55 1.12 14.05
CA ILE A 74 -3.20 2.40 13.39
C ILE A 74 -4.20 3.51 13.71
N LYS A 75 -5.44 3.15 14.04
CA LYS A 75 -6.52 4.11 14.31
C LYS A 75 -6.13 5.20 15.32
N PRO A 76 -5.45 4.90 16.45
CA PRO A 76 -5.02 5.94 17.38
C PRO A 76 -4.04 6.95 16.75
N SER A 77 -3.12 6.48 15.91
CA SER A 77 -2.16 7.33 15.21
C SER A 77 -2.83 8.26 14.21
N LEU A 78 -3.78 7.76 13.42
CA LEU A 78 -4.55 8.61 12.50
C LEU A 78 -5.45 9.61 13.25
N GLY A 79 -6.03 9.19 14.38
CA GLY A 79 -6.80 10.08 15.26
C GLY A 79 -5.98 11.25 15.81
N ARG A 80 -4.69 11.05 16.10
CA ARG A 80 -3.76 12.11 16.55
C ARG A 80 -3.52 13.18 15.48
N LEU A 81 -3.62 12.83 14.20
CA LEU A 81 -3.43 13.77 13.09
C LEU A 81 -4.63 14.72 12.89
N ARG A 82 -5.80 14.41 13.45
CA ARG A 82 -7.02 15.21 13.27
C ARG A 82 -6.81 16.68 13.63
N LEU A 83 -6.31 16.96 14.84
CA LEU A 83 -6.11 18.34 15.30
C LEU A 83 -5.08 19.09 14.44
N PRO A 84 -3.86 18.57 14.21
CA PRO A 84 -2.89 19.20 13.32
C PRO A 84 -3.43 19.46 11.91
N VAL A 85 -4.16 18.50 11.31
CA VAL A 85 -4.68 18.64 9.95
C VAL A 85 -5.80 19.68 9.88
N CYS A 86 -6.72 19.69 10.85
CA CYS A 86 -7.74 20.75 10.94
C CYS A 86 -7.09 22.13 11.11
N LYS A 87 -6.06 22.24 11.94
CA LYS A 87 -5.31 23.49 12.12
C LYS A 87 -4.60 23.91 10.83
N ALA A 88 -3.96 22.98 10.10
CA ALA A 88 -3.34 23.29 8.81
C ALA A 88 -4.37 23.79 7.78
N ALA A 89 -5.55 23.19 7.72
CA ALA A 89 -6.63 23.61 6.81
C ALA A 89 -7.25 24.97 7.16
N LEU A 90 -7.10 25.44 8.40
CA LEU A 90 -7.47 26.82 8.77
C LEU A 90 -6.39 27.83 8.41
N LEU A 91 -5.12 27.44 8.49
CA LEU A 91 -3.98 28.30 8.14
C LEU A 91 -3.82 28.45 6.62
N ASP A 92 -4.16 27.41 5.86
CA ASP A 92 -4.13 27.40 4.40
C ASP A 92 -5.53 27.15 3.82
N GLY A 93 -6.14 28.21 3.27
CA GLY A 93 -7.46 28.14 2.65
C GLY A 93 -7.51 27.27 1.39
N GLU A 94 -6.37 27.00 0.75
CA GLU A 94 -6.26 26.17 -0.45
C GLU A 94 -5.94 24.70 -0.12
N PHE A 95 -5.90 24.32 1.17
CA PHE A 95 -5.60 22.96 1.64
C PHE A 95 -6.38 21.86 0.89
N LEU A 96 -7.69 22.05 0.69
CA LEU A 96 -8.53 21.08 -0.02
C LEU A 96 -8.34 21.11 -1.55
N ALA A 97 -7.91 22.24 -2.11
CA ALA A 97 -7.65 22.39 -3.54
C ALA A 97 -6.27 21.84 -3.95
N GLN A 98 -5.27 21.96 -3.06
CA GLN A 98 -3.92 21.49 -3.29
C GLN A 98 -3.79 19.98 -2.97
N ALA A 99 -3.80 19.14 -4.01
CA ALA A 99 -3.58 17.70 -3.84
C ALA A 99 -2.23 17.38 -3.18
N ASP A 100 -1.18 18.14 -3.53
CA ASP A 100 0.19 17.94 -3.04
C ASP A 100 0.47 18.62 -1.69
N HIS A 101 -0.57 19.09 -0.97
CA HIS A 101 -0.39 19.74 0.32
C HIS A 101 0.33 18.79 1.31
N PRO A 102 1.38 19.23 2.04
CA PRO A 102 2.20 18.37 2.90
C PRO A 102 1.41 17.48 3.88
N ALA A 103 0.35 18.02 4.49
CA ALA A 103 -0.51 17.24 5.39
C ALA A 103 -1.30 16.13 4.68
N ARG A 104 -1.76 16.37 3.44
CA ARG A 104 -2.46 15.36 2.64
C ARG A 104 -1.50 14.28 2.21
N ARG A 105 -0.32 14.67 1.73
CA ARG A 105 0.75 13.75 1.38
C ARG A 105 1.11 12.80 2.54
N LEU A 106 1.20 13.30 3.77
CA LEU A 106 1.40 12.48 4.97
C LEU A 106 0.24 11.49 5.20
N LEU A 107 -1.01 11.95 5.14
CA LEU A 107 -2.19 11.09 5.31
C LEU A 107 -2.23 10.00 4.22
N ASP A 108 -1.97 10.36 2.97
CA ASP A 108 -2.03 9.46 1.84
C ASP A 108 -1.00 8.34 1.96
N VAL A 109 0.26 8.66 2.29
CA VAL A 109 1.30 7.62 2.48
C VAL A 109 1.00 6.76 3.71
N ALA A 110 0.50 7.34 4.81
CA ALA A 110 0.10 6.57 5.99
C ALA A 110 -1.03 5.59 5.68
N LEU A 111 -2.04 6.02 4.90
CA LEU A 111 -3.16 5.19 4.48
C LEU A 111 -2.75 4.09 3.49
N ARG A 112 -1.89 4.39 2.51
CA ARG A 112 -1.36 3.37 1.59
C ARG A 112 -0.56 2.31 2.34
N LEU A 113 0.29 2.72 3.28
CA LEU A 113 1.02 1.79 4.14
C LEU A 113 0.07 0.99 5.03
N ALA A 114 -0.92 1.62 5.64
CA ALA A 114 -1.92 0.96 6.47
C ALA A 114 -2.69 -0.12 5.70
N ALA A 115 -3.01 0.13 4.43
CA ALA A 115 -3.71 -0.82 3.56
C ALA A 115 -2.89 -2.08 3.26
N THR A 116 -1.58 -2.09 3.52
CA THR A 116 -0.73 -3.27 3.37
C THR A 116 -0.78 -4.23 4.56
N LEU A 117 -1.47 -3.86 5.64
CA LEU A 117 -1.48 -4.60 6.90
C LEU A 117 -2.72 -5.48 7.06
N PRO A 118 -2.58 -6.65 7.71
CA PRO A 118 -3.72 -7.39 8.24
C PRO A 118 -4.52 -6.56 9.26
N LEU A 119 -5.82 -6.85 9.38
CA LEU A 119 -6.72 -6.11 10.27
C LEU A 119 -6.33 -6.22 11.76
N ASP A 120 -5.80 -7.36 12.17
CA ASP A 120 -5.44 -7.71 13.55
C ASP A 120 -3.92 -7.67 13.80
N GLU A 121 -3.18 -6.91 12.97
CA GLU A 121 -1.74 -6.75 13.12
C GLU A 121 -1.35 -6.03 14.43
N ALA A 122 -0.20 -6.39 15.00
CA ALA A 122 0.25 -5.81 16.26
C ALA A 122 0.77 -4.37 16.09
N SER A 123 0.65 -3.55 17.14
CA SER A 123 1.23 -2.20 17.17
C SER A 123 2.75 -2.20 17.03
N ALA A 124 3.42 -3.30 17.38
CA ALA A 124 4.87 -3.48 17.21
C ALA A 124 5.29 -3.70 15.75
N HIS A 125 4.35 -3.87 14.81
CA HIS A 125 4.69 -4.02 13.40
C HIS A 125 5.40 -2.74 12.88
N PRO A 126 6.47 -2.84 12.08
CA PRO A 126 7.28 -1.69 11.67
C PRO A 126 6.50 -0.54 11.02
N VAL A 127 5.46 -0.87 10.24
CA VAL A 127 4.56 0.14 9.64
C VAL A 127 3.74 0.88 10.70
N CYS A 128 3.22 0.16 11.71
CA CYS A 128 2.46 0.76 12.80
C CYS A 128 3.36 1.74 13.59
N VAL A 129 4.57 1.30 13.93
CA VAL A 129 5.57 2.12 14.64
C VAL A 129 5.92 3.37 13.83
N ALA A 130 6.20 3.23 12.53
CA ALA A 130 6.57 4.37 11.69
C ALA A 130 5.43 5.40 11.57
N ILE A 131 4.17 4.95 11.43
CA ILE A 131 3.01 5.84 11.39
C ILE A 131 2.80 6.53 12.74
N GLU A 132 2.98 5.81 13.85
CA GLU A 132 2.90 6.38 15.20
C GLU A 132 3.96 7.46 15.43
N GLU A 133 5.22 7.21 15.04
CA GLU A 133 6.31 8.17 15.14
C GLU A 133 6.02 9.44 14.32
N ALA A 134 5.54 9.28 13.08
CA ALA A 134 5.17 10.40 12.22
C ALA A 134 4.01 11.21 12.83
N ALA A 135 2.96 10.54 13.31
CA ALA A 135 1.81 11.19 13.94
C ALA A 135 2.21 11.93 15.24
N CYS A 136 3.03 11.31 16.09
CA CYS A 136 3.53 11.91 17.31
C CYS A 136 4.43 13.13 17.03
N ARG A 137 5.28 13.05 16.00
CA ARG A 137 6.15 14.17 15.59
C ARG A 137 5.32 15.38 15.17
N VAL A 138 4.31 15.17 14.32
CA VAL A 138 3.42 16.25 13.87
C VAL A 138 2.64 16.83 15.05
N GLN A 139 2.04 15.98 15.88
CA GLN A 139 1.24 16.43 17.01
C GLN A 139 2.05 17.25 18.03
N ARG A 140 3.32 16.90 18.26
CA ARG A 140 4.19 17.63 19.20
C ARG A 140 4.74 18.93 18.62
N ASN A 141 5.07 18.94 17.32
CA ASN A 141 5.92 20.00 16.75
C ASN A 141 5.17 20.93 15.79
N PHE A 142 3.94 20.62 15.37
CA PHE A 142 3.21 21.48 14.44
C PHE A 142 2.70 22.75 15.14
N ALA A 143 3.39 23.86 14.89
CA ALA A 143 2.88 25.20 15.19
C ALA A 143 2.16 25.73 13.94
N ASN A 144 2.87 26.44 13.06
CA ASN A 144 2.26 27.02 11.85
C ASN A 144 2.97 26.59 10.56
N ASP A 145 4.12 25.91 10.68
CA ASP A 145 4.93 25.51 9.54
C ASP A 145 4.50 24.13 9.03
N VAL A 146 3.94 24.11 7.81
CA VAL A 146 3.46 22.88 7.15
C VAL A 146 4.61 21.95 6.72
N VAL A 147 5.87 22.42 6.73
CA VAL A 147 7.06 21.59 6.42
C VAL A 147 7.16 20.39 7.37
N ILE A 148 6.68 20.51 8.63
CA ILE A 148 6.71 19.39 9.58
C ILE A 148 5.97 18.14 9.07
N PHE A 149 4.91 18.34 8.27
CA PHE A 149 4.18 17.23 7.66
C PHE A 149 4.98 16.57 6.54
N ALA A 150 5.65 17.37 5.70
CA ALA A 150 6.51 16.87 4.64
C ALA A 150 7.68 16.06 5.23
N ASP A 151 8.30 16.57 6.29
CA ASP A 151 9.38 15.86 6.98
C ASP A 151 8.91 14.58 7.68
N ALA A 152 7.67 14.55 8.18
CA ALA A 152 7.07 13.36 8.76
C ALA A 152 6.65 12.33 7.68
N ALA A 153 6.32 12.78 6.47
CA ALA A 153 5.97 11.93 5.35
C ALA A 153 7.20 11.23 4.74
N ALA A 154 8.35 11.90 4.69
CA ALA A 154 9.54 11.38 4.01
C ALA A 154 10.02 9.99 4.53
N PRO A 155 10.07 9.70 5.84
CA PRO A 155 10.38 8.35 6.32
C PRO A 155 9.35 7.29 5.91
N LEU A 156 8.06 7.65 5.89
CA LEU A 156 6.99 6.74 5.47
C LEU A 156 7.09 6.41 3.99
N GLU A 157 7.40 7.40 3.14
CA GLU A 157 7.59 7.18 1.71
C GLU A 157 8.84 6.34 1.42
N ALA A 158 9.91 6.55 2.17
CA ALA A 158 11.11 5.70 2.09
C ALA A 158 10.77 4.26 2.46
N LEU A 159 9.96 4.05 3.52
CA LEU A 159 9.48 2.74 3.92
C LEU A 159 8.58 2.10 2.84
N GLU A 160 7.63 2.84 2.29
CA GLU A 160 6.76 2.41 1.18
C GLU A 160 7.60 1.93 -0.01
N LYS A 161 8.55 2.75 -0.44
CA LYS A 161 9.45 2.44 -1.56
C LYS A 161 10.32 1.22 -1.31
N SER A 162 10.85 1.05 -0.09
CA SER A 162 11.63 -0.13 0.29
C SER A 162 10.79 -1.39 0.21
N ARG A 163 9.55 -1.36 0.72
CA ARG A 163 8.65 -2.52 0.70
C ARG A 163 8.22 -2.89 -0.72
N GLU A 164 7.96 -1.90 -1.56
CA GLU A 164 7.65 -2.11 -2.97
C GLU A 164 8.83 -2.75 -3.71
N ALA A 165 10.06 -2.27 -3.47
CA ALA A 165 11.27 -2.87 -4.02
C ALA A 165 11.45 -4.32 -3.56
N ASP A 166 11.25 -4.61 -2.27
CA ASP A 166 11.33 -5.97 -1.74
C ASP A 166 10.24 -6.89 -2.31
N ALA A 167 9.01 -6.38 -2.48
CA ALA A 167 7.92 -7.12 -3.08
C ALA A 167 8.22 -7.45 -4.55
N SER A 168 8.72 -6.46 -5.30
CA SER A 168 9.16 -6.63 -6.69
C SER A 168 10.31 -7.64 -6.81
N ALA A 169 11.33 -7.55 -5.95
CA ALA A 169 12.44 -8.49 -5.93
C ALA A 169 11.99 -9.93 -5.61
N ARG A 170 11.08 -10.10 -4.63
CA ARG A 170 10.47 -11.41 -4.35
C ARG A 170 9.69 -11.94 -5.55
N ALA A 171 8.84 -11.12 -6.18
CA ALA A 171 8.09 -11.52 -7.37
C ALA A 171 9.00 -11.93 -8.53
N ALA A 172 10.07 -11.16 -8.77
CA ALA A 172 11.09 -11.45 -9.78
C ALA A 172 11.85 -12.76 -9.50
N ALA A 173 12.07 -13.12 -8.22
CA ALA A 173 12.70 -14.40 -7.86
C ALA A 173 11.80 -15.62 -8.15
N PHE A 174 10.47 -15.48 -8.05
CA PHE A 174 9.53 -16.57 -8.35
C PHE A 174 9.21 -16.74 -9.83
N GLY A 175 9.33 -15.69 -10.65
CA GLY A 175 9.08 -15.74 -12.10
C GLY A 175 9.85 -16.86 -12.83
N PRO A 176 11.19 -16.94 -12.69
CA PRO A 176 12.00 -17.99 -13.30
C PRO A 176 11.63 -19.41 -12.83
N LEU A 177 11.19 -19.57 -11.58
CA LEU A 177 10.75 -20.86 -11.05
C LEU A 177 9.42 -21.30 -11.67
N ALA A 178 8.45 -20.39 -11.77
CA ALA A 178 7.18 -20.63 -12.43
C ALA A 178 7.36 -20.96 -13.92
N GLU A 179 8.22 -20.21 -14.63
CA GLU A 179 8.56 -20.50 -16.02
C GLU A 179 9.23 -21.86 -16.19
N ARG A 180 10.15 -22.23 -15.30
CA ARG A 180 10.82 -23.54 -15.35
C ARG A 180 9.83 -24.68 -15.18
N GLU A 181 8.91 -24.58 -14.23
CA GLU A 181 7.87 -25.59 -14.04
C GLU A 181 6.89 -25.63 -15.23
N ALA A 182 6.48 -24.49 -15.77
CA ALA A 182 5.64 -24.44 -16.98
C ALA A 182 6.34 -25.08 -18.20
N ARG A 183 7.63 -24.80 -18.42
CA ARG A 183 8.43 -25.42 -19.49
C ARG A 183 8.56 -26.93 -19.28
N ARG A 184 8.76 -27.38 -18.04
CA ARG A 184 8.85 -28.81 -17.69
C ARG A 184 7.55 -29.54 -17.98
N GLU A 185 6.41 -28.95 -17.62
CA GLU A 185 5.10 -29.54 -17.85
C GLU A 185 4.72 -29.54 -19.34
N GLN A 186 5.08 -28.49 -20.07
CA GLN A 186 4.94 -28.45 -21.52
C GLN A 186 5.77 -29.54 -22.21
N ALA A 187 7.03 -29.75 -21.79
CA ALA A 187 7.90 -30.79 -22.32
C ALA A 187 7.33 -32.20 -22.06
N ARG A 188 6.79 -32.45 -20.85
CA ARG A 188 6.10 -33.71 -20.51
C ARG A 188 4.85 -33.92 -21.37
N SER A 189 4.01 -32.90 -21.50
CA SER A 189 2.78 -32.97 -22.32
C SER A 189 3.07 -33.26 -23.79
N ARG A 190 4.12 -32.63 -24.35
CA ARG A 190 4.57 -32.89 -25.74
C ARG A 190 5.11 -34.32 -25.89
N ALA A 191 5.95 -34.77 -24.97
CA ALA A 191 6.48 -36.13 -24.96
C ALA A 191 5.36 -37.18 -24.86
N ALA A 192 4.39 -37.00 -23.95
CA ALA A 192 3.24 -37.87 -23.81
C ALA A 192 2.37 -37.92 -25.09
N ARG A 193 2.21 -36.78 -25.77
CA ARG A 193 1.48 -36.72 -27.06
C ARG A 193 2.22 -37.49 -28.16
N ALA A 194 3.54 -37.34 -28.26
CA ALA A 194 4.36 -38.07 -29.23
C ALA A 194 4.30 -39.59 -28.99
N ILE A 195 4.40 -40.02 -27.73
CA ILE A 195 4.28 -41.44 -27.36
C ILE A 195 2.88 -41.98 -27.66
N ARG A 196 1.80 -41.25 -27.35
CA ARG A 196 0.44 -41.66 -27.72
C ARG A 196 0.28 -41.84 -29.24
N ALA A 197 0.87 -40.96 -30.03
CA ALA A 197 0.86 -41.08 -31.49
C ALA A 197 1.62 -42.33 -31.98
N LEU A 198 2.75 -42.67 -31.36
CA LEU A 198 3.48 -43.91 -31.66
C LEU A 198 2.70 -45.17 -31.25
N CYS A 199 2.00 -45.12 -30.10
CA CYS A 199 1.16 -46.22 -29.64
C CYS A 199 -0.10 -46.40 -30.50
N ALA A 200 -0.51 -45.41 -31.30
CA ALA A 200 -1.64 -45.53 -32.22
C ALA A 200 -1.40 -46.58 -33.33
N ALA A 201 -0.14 -46.93 -33.60
CA ALA A 201 0.23 -48.03 -34.50
C ALA A 201 0.04 -49.44 -33.87
N ALA A 202 -0.55 -49.52 -32.68
CA ALA A 202 -0.81 -50.75 -31.92
C ALA A 202 0.43 -51.67 -31.74
N PRO A 203 1.53 -51.16 -31.16
CA PRO A 203 2.69 -52.00 -30.88
C PRO A 203 2.36 -53.07 -29.83
N PRO A 204 3.12 -54.18 -29.76
CA PRO A 204 2.94 -55.21 -28.74
C PRO A 204 2.92 -54.64 -27.31
N ALA A 205 2.09 -55.20 -26.43
CA ALA A 205 1.87 -54.70 -25.07
C ALA A 205 3.16 -54.42 -24.26
N PRO A 206 4.24 -55.23 -24.32
CA PRO A 206 5.49 -54.91 -23.64
C PRO A 206 6.14 -53.61 -24.13
N VAL A 207 6.04 -53.32 -25.43
CA VAL A 207 6.58 -52.12 -26.08
C VAL A 207 5.73 -50.90 -25.72
N GLN A 208 4.41 -51.05 -25.71
CA GLN A 208 3.50 -49.98 -25.29
C GLN A 208 3.75 -49.54 -23.84
N ILE A 209 3.82 -50.50 -22.90
CA ILE A 209 4.09 -50.24 -21.48
C ILE A 209 5.46 -49.55 -21.30
N PHE A 210 6.47 -50.01 -22.05
CA PHE A 210 7.81 -49.40 -22.05
C PHE A 210 7.80 -47.96 -22.55
N LEU A 211 7.10 -47.69 -23.66
CA LEU A 211 6.99 -46.36 -24.25
C LEU A 211 6.28 -45.37 -23.31
N GLU A 212 5.17 -45.78 -22.71
CA GLU A 212 4.35 -44.95 -21.84
C GLU A 212 5.00 -44.69 -20.46
N ARG A 213 5.70 -45.67 -19.87
CA ARG A 213 6.26 -45.53 -18.51
C ARG A 213 7.65 -44.92 -18.47
N LEU A 214 8.51 -45.23 -19.44
CA LEU A 214 9.94 -44.87 -19.38
C LEU A 214 10.28 -43.79 -20.39
N TRP A 215 9.78 -43.89 -21.61
CA TRP A 215 10.19 -43.02 -22.71
C TRP A 215 9.57 -41.62 -22.69
N VAL A 216 8.39 -41.44 -22.09
CA VAL A 216 7.82 -40.10 -21.84
C VAL A 216 8.78 -39.25 -21.00
N ARG A 217 9.42 -39.84 -19.97
CA ARG A 217 10.38 -39.14 -19.09
C ARG A 217 11.66 -38.78 -19.85
N VAL A 218 12.16 -39.69 -20.69
CA VAL A 218 13.36 -39.49 -21.51
C VAL A 218 13.13 -38.38 -22.53
N LEU A 219 12.02 -38.43 -23.28
CA LEU A 219 11.69 -37.39 -24.28
C LEU A 219 11.47 -36.02 -23.63
N ALA A 220 10.82 -35.96 -22.47
CA ALA A 220 10.64 -34.71 -21.75
C ALA A 220 11.99 -34.10 -21.30
N ALA A 221 12.96 -34.93 -20.90
CA ALA A 221 14.30 -34.48 -20.52
C ALA A 221 15.12 -34.01 -21.74
N ILE A 222 15.00 -34.71 -22.87
CA ILE A 222 15.63 -34.29 -24.13
C ILE A 222 15.02 -32.97 -24.63
N HIS A 223 13.71 -32.78 -24.52
CA HIS A 223 13.06 -31.51 -24.91
C HIS A 223 13.53 -30.32 -24.06
N GLN A 224 13.76 -30.53 -22.77
CA GLN A 224 14.28 -29.48 -21.88
C GLN A 224 15.71 -29.07 -22.26
N THR A 225 16.57 -30.03 -22.62
CA THR A 225 17.98 -29.80 -22.97
C THR A 225 18.21 -29.37 -24.42
N ALA A 226 17.36 -29.79 -25.35
CA ALA A 226 17.43 -29.42 -26.77
C ALA A 226 16.69 -28.11 -27.08
N GLY A 227 15.67 -27.74 -26.30
CA GLY A 227 14.98 -26.45 -26.39
C GLY A 227 15.86 -25.27 -26.01
N GLU A 228 16.86 -25.47 -25.14
CA GLU A 228 17.90 -24.46 -24.84
C GLU A 228 18.91 -24.28 -26.00
N LYS A 229 18.95 -25.20 -26.98
CA LYS A 229 19.92 -25.20 -28.09
C LYS A 229 19.30 -25.04 -29.48
N SER A 230 17.98 -24.93 -29.60
CA SER A 230 17.28 -24.93 -30.91
C SER A 230 16.55 -23.62 -31.16
N ALA A 231 17.03 -22.83 -32.13
CA ALA A 231 16.41 -21.58 -32.58
C ALA A 231 15.03 -21.79 -33.28
N ASP A 232 14.71 -23.01 -33.72
CA ASP A 232 13.57 -23.28 -34.62
C ASP A 232 12.41 -24.07 -34.00
N GLY A 233 12.43 -24.37 -32.69
CA GLY A 233 11.32 -25.02 -31.97
C GLY A 233 10.97 -26.47 -32.38
N LEU A 234 11.62 -27.04 -33.39
CA LEU A 234 11.44 -28.42 -33.85
C LEU A 234 12.40 -29.40 -33.16
N PRO A 235 11.91 -30.53 -32.62
CA PRO A 235 12.76 -31.52 -31.96
C PRO A 235 13.75 -32.20 -32.94
N PRO A 236 14.95 -32.57 -32.45
CA PRO A 236 16.02 -33.14 -33.27
C PRO A 236 15.68 -34.48 -33.94
N TRP A 237 14.70 -35.23 -33.42
CA TRP A 237 14.23 -36.51 -33.98
C TRP A 237 13.10 -36.35 -35.01
N GLN A 238 12.60 -35.14 -35.25
CA GLN A 238 11.75 -34.79 -36.40
C GLN A 238 12.55 -34.23 -37.57
N ARG A 239 13.87 -34.11 -37.43
CA ARG A 239 14.73 -33.71 -38.55
C ARG A 239 14.85 -34.89 -39.51
N PRO A 240 14.57 -34.70 -40.81
CA PRO A 240 14.91 -35.71 -41.80
C PRO A 240 16.44 -35.92 -41.74
N ILE A 241 16.84 -37.19 -41.64
CA ILE A 241 18.25 -37.58 -41.76
C ILE A 241 18.61 -37.34 -43.23
N ILE A 242 19.42 -36.30 -43.49
CA ILE A 242 20.11 -36.11 -44.77
C ILE A 242 21.42 -36.88 -44.70
#